data_AF-A0A7C3DYF4-F1
#
_entry.id   AF-A0A7C3DYF4-F1
#
_cell.length_a   1.000
_cell.length_b   1.000
_cell.length_c   1.000
_cell.angle_alpha   90.00
_cell.angle_beta   90.00
_cell.angle_gamma   90.00
#
_symmetry.space_group_name_H-M   'P 1'
#
loop_
_entity.id
_entity.type
_entity.pdbx_description
1 polymer ?
#
loop_
_entity_poly.entity_id
_entity_poly.type
_entity_poly.pdbx_seq_one_letter_code
_entity_poly.pdbx_strand_id
1 'polypeptide(L)'
;MKGRAVLALELKTLTTADGQKLDLETDTFRREADSSVKKDVTKAGIMAGIGAAIGAIAGGGKGAAIGAGVGGATGAGAVLATRGEEAELASETRLTFRLKNPITITEKLD
;
A
#
# COMPACT_ATOMS: atom_id res chain seq x y z
N MET A 1 -0.23 11.10 7.29
CA MET A 1 0.62 10.26 6.43
C MET A 1 1.17 9.14 7.30
N LYS A 2 0.61 7.94 7.19
CA LYS A 2 1.15 6.76 7.89
C LYS A 2 2.27 6.15 7.05
N GLY A 3 3.20 5.45 7.71
CA GLY A 3 4.19 4.64 7.00
C GLY A 3 3.50 3.68 6.04
N ARG A 4 4.09 3.50 4.86
CA ARG A 4 3.54 2.60 3.84
C ARG A 4 3.85 1.16 4.21
N ALA A 5 2.92 0.25 3.92
CA ALA A 5 3.20 -1.17 4.06
C ALA A 5 4.30 -1.57 3.08
N VAL A 6 5.14 -2.54 3.47
CA VAL A 6 6.24 -3.05 2.66
C VAL A 6 6.19 -4.57 2.64
N LEU A 7 6.22 -5.14 1.44
CA LEU A 7 6.51 -6.55 1.21
C LEU A 7 7.98 -6.71 0.84
N ALA A 8 8.64 -7.67 1.46
CA ALA A 8 10.01 -8.07 1.16
C ALA A 8 10.01 -9.56 0.81
N LEU A 9 10.55 -9.90 -0.36
CA LEU A 9 10.61 -11.26 -0.87
C LEU A 9 12.06 -11.65 -1.18
N GLU A 10 12.40 -12.89 -0.87
CA GLU A 10 13.68 -13.50 -1.23
C GLU A 10 13.42 -14.88 -1.85
N LEU A 11 14.09 -15.18 -2.96
CA LEU A 11 14.05 -16.50 -3.56
C LEU A 11 15.12 -17.36 -2.90
N LYS A 12 14.67 -18.37 -2.15
CA LYS A 12 15.55 -19.25 -1.35
C LYS A 12 15.84 -20.60 -2.00
N THR A 13 14.90 -21.15 -2.74
CA THR A 13 15.06 -22.49 -3.33
C THR A 13 14.50 -22.50 -4.74
N LEU A 14 15.25 -23.10 -5.66
CA LEU A 14 14.84 -23.37 -7.03
C LEU A 14 14.78 -24.88 -7.24
N THR A 15 13.64 -25.37 -7.75
CA THR A 15 13.53 -26.75 -8.21
C THR A 15 13.64 -26.75 -9.73
N THR A 16 14.62 -27.47 -10.27
CA THR A 16 14.86 -27.61 -11.70
C THR A 16 13.91 -28.63 -12.33
N ALA A 17 13.83 -28.65 -13.67
CA ALA A 17 12.94 -29.55 -14.39
C ALA A 17 13.29 -31.04 -14.21
N ASP A 18 14.57 -31.34 -13.99
CA ASP A 18 15.09 -32.68 -13.65
C ASP A 18 14.98 -33.00 -12.14
N GLY A 19 14.26 -32.17 -11.36
CA GLY A 19 13.93 -32.45 -9.96
C GLY A 19 15.00 -32.10 -8.93
N GLN A 20 16.10 -31.46 -9.34
CA GLN A 20 17.13 -31.00 -8.41
C GLN A 20 16.62 -29.79 -7.62
N LYS A 21 16.87 -29.80 -6.30
CA LYS A 21 16.60 -28.64 -5.43
C LYS A 21 17.91 -27.90 -5.17
N LEU A 22 17.93 -26.64 -5.53
CA LEU A 22 19.08 -25.75 -5.37
C LEU A 22 18.72 -24.68 -4.37
N ASP A 23 19.48 -24.59 -3.28
CA ASP A 23 19.39 -23.45 -2.37
C ASP A 23 20.14 -22.26 -2.95
N LEU A 24 19.47 -21.11 -2.93
CA LEU A 24 19.88 -19.87 -3.55
C LEU A 24 19.98 -18.78 -2.49
N GLU A 25 20.94 -17.88 -2.68
CA GLU A 25 20.97 -16.61 -1.97
C GLU A 25 20.70 -15.49 -2.98
N THR A 26 19.60 -14.77 -2.78
CA THR A 26 19.19 -13.70 -3.69
C THR A 26 19.05 -12.37 -2.98
N ASP A 27 19.14 -11.29 -3.74
CA ASP A 27 18.79 -9.96 -3.25
C ASP A 27 17.31 -9.91 -2.88
N THR A 28 17.00 -9.16 -1.81
CA THR A 28 15.63 -8.96 -1.38
C THR A 28 14.90 -8.05 -2.36
N PHE A 29 13.87 -8.59 -3.01
CA PHE A 29 12.89 -7.79 -3.74
C PHE A 29 11.99 -7.05 -2.74
N ARG A 30 11.82 -5.74 -2.92
CA ARG A 30 10.99 -4.91 -2.05
C ARG A 30 9.86 -4.24 -2.84
N ARG A 31 8.63 -4.36 -2.36
CA ARG A 31 7.45 -3.67 -2.88
C ARG A 31 6.81 -2.83 -1.77
N GLU A 32 6.70 -1.53 -2.01
CA GLU A 32 6.01 -0.61 -1.13
C GLU A 32 4.56 -0.44 -1.59
N ALA A 33 3.64 -0.25 -0.64
CA ALA A 33 2.24 0.08 -0.90
C ALA A 33 2.10 1.46 -1.55
N ASP A 34 1.02 1.62 -2.34
CA ASP A 34 0.71 2.91 -2.94
C ASP A 34 0.39 4.00 -1.90
N SER A 35 0.62 5.24 -2.28
CA SER A 35 0.36 6.38 -1.40
C SER A 35 -1.14 6.61 -1.21
N SER A 36 -1.63 6.50 0.03
CA SER A 36 -3.03 6.78 0.38
C SER A 36 -3.39 8.27 0.40
N VAL A 37 -2.39 9.17 0.33
CA VAL A 37 -2.55 10.60 0.61
C VAL A 37 -3.64 11.27 -0.23
N LYS A 38 -3.72 10.96 -1.54
CA LYS A 38 -4.77 11.53 -2.40
C LYS A 38 -6.16 11.04 -2.00
N LYS A 39 -6.31 9.75 -1.70
CA LYS A 39 -7.59 9.16 -1.25
C LYS A 39 -8.02 9.77 0.10
N ASP A 40 -7.06 9.95 1.00
CA ASP A 40 -7.26 10.54 2.34
C ASP A 40 -7.75 11.99 2.25
N VAL A 41 -7.10 12.80 1.42
CA VAL A 41 -7.50 14.20 1.15
C VAL A 41 -8.90 14.24 0.54
N THR A 42 -9.19 13.37 -0.43
CA THR A 42 -10.52 13.31 -1.05
C THR A 42 -11.60 12.92 -0.04
N LYS A 43 -11.38 11.90 0.80
CA LYS A 43 -12.35 11.50 1.84
C LYS A 43 -12.60 12.61 2.86
N ALA A 44 -11.53 13.23 3.36
CA ALA A 44 -11.64 14.34 4.29
C ALA A 44 -12.37 15.54 3.66
N GLY A 45 -12.07 15.87 2.40
CA GLY A 45 -12.72 16.94 1.65
C GLY A 45 -14.22 16.69 1.42
N ILE A 46 -14.61 15.46 1.07
CA ILE A 46 -16.03 15.07 0.94
C ILE A 46 -16.75 15.25 2.28
N MET A 47 -16.17 14.76 3.38
CA MET A 47 -16.80 14.86 4.70
C MET A 47 -16.93 16.32 5.17
N ALA A 48 -15.89 17.13 4.97
CA ALA A 48 -15.92 18.56 5.27
C ALA A 48 -16.96 19.30 4.40
N GLY A 49 -17.05 18.98 3.11
CA GLY A 49 -18.00 19.57 2.17
C GLY A 49 -19.45 19.30 2.54
N ILE A 50 -19.78 18.07 2.97
CA ILE A 50 -21.12 17.71 3.44
C ILE A 50 -21.49 18.51 4.70
N GLY A 51 -20.59 18.57 5.68
CA GLY A 51 -20.80 19.34 6.92
C GLY A 51 -20.98 20.84 6.64
N ALA A 52 -20.19 21.39 5.72
CA ALA A 52 -20.30 22.78 5.28
C ALA A 52 -21.65 23.07 4.61
N ALA A 53 -22.12 22.17 3.73
CA ALA A 53 -23.39 22.34 3.03
C ALA A 53 -24.59 22.30 3.99
N ILE A 54 -24.63 21.32 4.90
CA ILE A 54 -25.70 21.21 5.90
C ILE A 54 -25.67 22.43 6.85
N GLY A 55 -24.49 22.82 7.31
CA GLY A 55 -24.31 23.99 8.14
C GLY A 55 -24.70 25.29 7.44
N ALA A 56 -24.47 25.40 6.13
CA ALA A 56 -24.89 26.55 5.32
C ALA A 56 -26.41 26.67 5.25
N ILE A 57 -27.11 25.54 5.09
CA ILE A 57 -28.58 25.50 5.03
C ILE A 57 -29.19 25.87 6.39
N ALA A 58 -28.64 25.32 7.48
CA ALA A 58 -29.20 25.51 8.82
C ALA A 58 -28.84 26.84 9.49
N GLY A 59 -27.66 27.40 9.19
CA GLY A 59 -27.12 28.57 9.90
C GLY A 59 -26.39 29.59 9.01
N GLY A 60 -26.59 29.53 7.69
CA GLY A 60 -25.94 30.42 6.74
C GLY A 60 -24.40 30.30 6.77
N GLY A 61 -23.70 31.38 6.39
CA GLY A 61 -22.23 31.37 6.32
C GLY A 61 -21.52 31.00 7.63
N LYS A 62 -22.12 31.33 8.79
CA LYS A 62 -21.57 30.97 10.10
C LYS A 62 -21.75 29.48 10.41
N GLY A 63 -22.90 28.91 10.05
CA GLY A 63 -23.16 27.47 10.16
C GLY A 63 -22.29 26.65 9.20
N ALA A 64 -22.01 27.18 7.99
CA ALA A 64 -21.11 26.54 7.02
C ALA A 64 -19.67 26.42 7.55
N ALA A 65 -19.14 27.48 8.17
CA ALA A 65 -17.79 27.47 8.73
C ALA A 65 -17.67 26.48 9.91
N ILE A 66 -18.67 26.43 10.79
CA ILE A 66 -18.71 25.49 11.92
C ILE A 66 -18.88 24.06 11.39
N GLY A 67 -19.78 23.84 10.44
CA GLY A 67 -20.02 22.53 9.82
C GLY A 67 -18.81 22.00 9.05
N ALA A 68 -18.08 22.87 8.35
CA ALA A 68 -16.81 22.53 7.70
C ALA A 68 -15.70 22.25 8.72
N GLY A 69 -15.62 23.05 9.79
CA GLY A 69 -14.61 22.88 10.84
C GLY A 69 -14.79 21.59 11.62
N VAL A 70 -16.01 21.30 12.07
CA VAL A 70 -16.34 20.06 12.81
C VAL A 70 -16.32 18.85 11.88
N GLY A 71 -16.91 18.95 10.69
CA GLY A 71 -16.92 17.87 9.69
C GLY A 71 -15.52 17.56 9.15
N GLY A 72 -14.69 18.58 8.96
CA GLY A 72 -13.30 18.45 8.55
C GLY A 72 -12.39 17.93 9.66
N ALA A 73 -12.53 18.40 10.91
CA ALA A 73 -11.74 17.91 12.04
C ALA A 73 -12.07 16.44 12.36
N THR A 74 -13.36 16.09 12.38
CA THR A 74 -13.81 14.71 12.58
C THR A 74 -13.38 13.82 11.41
N GLY A 75 -13.49 14.31 10.17
CA GLY A 75 -13.09 13.57 8.97
C GLY A 75 -11.58 13.36 8.85
N ALA A 76 -10.78 14.38 9.14
CA ALA A 76 -9.32 14.25 9.19
C ALA A 76 -8.90 13.31 10.33
N GLY A 77 -9.51 13.43 11.51
CA GLY A 77 -9.28 12.52 12.64
C GLY A 77 -9.63 11.07 12.31
N ALA A 78 -10.76 10.83 11.62
CA ALA A 78 -11.17 9.51 11.19
C ALA A 78 -10.21 8.90 10.16
N VAL A 79 -9.77 9.69 9.16
CA VAL A 79 -8.78 9.24 8.17
C VAL A 79 -7.44 8.93 8.84
N LEU A 80 -7.01 9.72 9.81
CA LEU A 80 -5.85 9.41 10.64
C LEU A 80 -6.05 8.16 11.51
N ALA A 81 -7.28 7.80 11.85
CA ALA A 81 -7.59 6.54 12.54
C ALA A 81 -7.58 5.34 11.58
N THR A 82 -7.90 5.52 10.29
CA THR A 82 -7.89 4.42 9.30
C THR A 82 -6.49 3.90 8.97
N ARG A 83 -6.39 2.61 8.60
CA ARG A 83 -5.12 2.00 8.18
C ARG A 83 -4.73 2.51 6.78
N GLY A 84 -3.42 2.63 6.53
CA GLY A 84 -2.92 2.96 5.19
C GLY A 84 -3.14 1.80 4.20
N GLU A 85 -2.82 2.04 2.92
CA GLU A 85 -2.95 1.01 1.88
C GLU A 85 -2.02 -0.18 2.14
N GLU A 86 -2.46 -1.34 1.67
CA GLU A 86 -1.71 -2.59 1.76
C GLU A 86 -0.69 -2.68 0.62
N ALA A 87 0.44 -3.33 0.90
CA ALA A 87 1.38 -3.69 -0.14
C ALA A 87 0.87 -4.99 -0.76
N GLU A 88 0.40 -4.91 -2.01
CA GLU A 88 -0.16 -6.04 -2.73
C GLU A 88 0.76 -6.46 -3.88
N LEU A 89 0.85 -7.78 -4.10
CA LEU A 89 1.50 -8.37 -5.24
C LEU A 89 0.48 -9.24 -5.99
N ALA A 90 0.03 -8.74 -7.14
CA ALA A 90 -0.97 -9.45 -7.94
C ALA A 90 -0.41 -10.79 -8.45
N SER A 91 -1.30 -11.77 -8.64
CA SER A 91 -0.98 -13.02 -9.30
C SER A 91 -0.30 -12.78 -10.64
N GLU A 92 0.63 -13.66 -11.00
CA GLU A 92 1.38 -13.60 -12.27
C GLU A 92 2.27 -12.35 -12.43
N THR A 93 2.50 -11.59 -11.35
CA THR A 93 3.49 -10.51 -11.38
C THR A 93 4.87 -11.08 -11.70
N ARG A 94 5.47 -10.58 -12.79
CA ARG A 94 6.84 -10.95 -13.16
C ARG A 94 7.84 -10.37 -12.17
N LEU A 95 8.40 -11.23 -11.34
CA LEU A 95 9.50 -10.90 -10.43
C LEU A 95 10.85 -11.20 -11.08
N THR A 96 11.87 -10.42 -10.72
CA THR A 96 13.26 -10.68 -11.10
C THR A 96 14.09 -10.70 -9.83
N PHE A 97 14.75 -11.83 -9.58
CA PHE A 97 15.65 -12.01 -8.45
C PHE A 97 17.08 -12.03 -8.95
N ARG A 98 17.96 -11.28 -8.26
CA ARG A 98 19.38 -11.27 -8.55
C ARG A 98 20.08 -12.20 -7.57
N LEU A 99 20.91 -13.10 -8.09
CA LEU A 99 21.75 -13.97 -7.25
C LEU A 99 22.85 -13.13 -6.60
N LYS A 100 23.06 -13.32 -5.30
CA LYS A 100 24.17 -12.71 -4.57
C LYS A 100 25.49 -13.41 -4.87
N ASN A 101 25.43 -14.73 -5.01
CA ASN A 101 26.56 -15.59 -5.29
C ASN A 101 26.29 -16.39 -6.57
N PRO A 102 27.31 -16.63 -7.42
CA PRO A 102 27.16 -17.51 -8.56
C PRO A 102 26.88 -18.93 -8.08
N ILE A 103 26.06 -19.66 -8.85
CA ILE A 103 25.77 -21.07 -8.62
C ILE A 103 26.16 -21.87 -9.86
N THR A 104 26.59 -23.11 -9.66
CA THR A 104 26.84 -24.06 -10.75
C THR A 104 25.73 -25.08 -10.77
N ILE A 105 25.15 -25.32 -11.95
CA ILE A 105 24.12 -26.33 -12.16
C ILE A 105 24.70 -27.38 -13.10
N THR A 106 24.63 -28.64 -12.69
CA THR A 106 25.01 -29.77 -13.52
C THR A 106 23.74 -30.57 -13.80
N GLU A 107 23.31 -30.59 -15.06
CA GLU A 107 22.11 -31.33 -15.47
C GLU A 107 22.27 -32.82 -15.18
N LYS A 108 21.23 -33.41 -14.60
CA LYS A 108 21.19 -34.85 -14.37
C LYS A 108 20.57 -35.50 -15.62
N LEU A 109 21.43 -36.02 -16.48
CA LEU A 109 21.01 -36.87 -17.60
C LEU A 109 20.67 -38.25 -17.03
N ASP A 110 19.39 -38.55 -16.90
CA ASP A 110 18.90 -39.92 -16.69
C ASP A 110 18.95 -40.74 -17.99
#